data_AF-A0A1Y1HMH6-F1
#
_entry.id   AF-A0A1Y1HMH6-F1
#
_cell.length_a   1.000
_cell.length_b   1.000
_cell.length_c   1.000
_cell.angle_alpha   90.00
_cell.angle_beta   90.00
_cell.angle_gamma   90.00
#
_symmetry.space_group_name_H-M   'P 1'
#
loop_
_entity.id
_entity.type
_entity.pdbx_description
1 polymer ?
#
loop_
_entity_poly.entity_id
_entity_poly.type
_entity_poly.pdbx_seq_one_letter_code
_entity_poly.pdbx_strand_id
1 'polypeptide(L)'
;MAQHEEAARFLKMINEAAANNARGERLLESMRKEKALLRAKLDQASAEFESKKTDRRKSQEEYKTLSAQLLSIQATVSTKKEEKDNHRTLLTSKMQILNETLRRLHSENTDTALREELRKKQEQLAVLEEKAKVYEQSSTENLNEDDVSTTKSEITALELEKKETDAYIANHKETLSAKREHNKIVIKQLNEVNKQKFEKQKKLEQLQHLEREYAELEKLQRDSGIVQEAFTVAHKDFQKRSACPKCGTNAYGNAEKDAGQANQEE
;
A
#
# COMPACT_ATOMS: atom_id res chain seq x y z
N MET A 1 105.92 -3.85 -98.12
CA MET A 1 104.50 -4.31 -98.14
C MET A 1 104.13 -5.03 -96.84
N ALA A 2 104.83 -6.09 -96.43
CA ALA A 2 104.51 -6.86 -95.21
C ALA A 2 104.48 -6.06 -93.89
N GLN A 3 105.43 -5.14 -93.65
CA GLN A 3 105.48 -4.34 -92.42
C GLN A 3 104.31 -3.34 -92.28
N HIS A 4 103.75 -2.86 -93.40
CA HIS A 4 102.59 -1.96 -93.36
C HIS A 4 101.29 -2.72 -93.06
N GLU A 5 101.16 -3.96 -93.54
CA GLU A 5 100.01 -4.82 -93.22
C GLU A 5 100.02 -5.23 -91.74
N GLU A 6 101.20 -5.49 -91.18
CA GLU A 6 101.35 -5.85 -89.77
C GLU A 6 101.02 -4.66 -88.86
N ALA A 7 101.52 -3.46 -89.18
CA ALA A 7 101.15 -2.23 -88.47
C ALA A 7 99.65 -1.93 -88.54
N ALA A 8 99.00 -2.17 -89.69
CA ALA A 8 97.56 -1.99 -89.84
C ALA A 8 96.75 -2.98 -88.98
N ARG A 9 97.21 -4.24 -88.84
CA ARG A 9 96.58 -5.23 -87.94
C ARG A 9 96.72 -4.85 -86.48
N PHE A 10 97.88 -4.36 -86.05
CA PHE A 10 98.09 -3.86 -84.68
C PHE A 10 97.19 -2.67 -84.35
N LEU A 11 97.09 -1.68 -85.24
CA LEU A 11 96.19 -0.53 -85.06
C LEU A 11 94.73 -0.96 -84.98
N LYS A 12 94.32 -1.95 -85.79
CA LYS A 12 92.96 -2.51 -85.73
C LYS A 12 92.69 -3.16 -84.36
N MET A 13 93.61 -3.96 -83.83
CA MET A 13 93.48 -4.57 -82.51
C MET A 13 93.43 -3.52 -81.38
N ILE A 14 94.25 -2.46 -81.44
CA ILE A 14 94.23 -1.37 -80.47
C ILE A 14 92.87 -0.64 -80.49
N ASN A 15 92.36 -0.34 -81.68
CA ASN A 15 91.07 0.31 -81.85
C ASN A 15 89.91 -0.58 -81.38
N GLU A 16 89.97 -1.89 -81.64
CA GLU A 16 88.98 -2.86 -81.15
C GLU A 16 89.03 -2.99 -79.61
N ALA A 17 90.23 -3.03 -79.02
CA ALA A 17 90.40 -3.05 -77.57
C ALA A 17 89.87 -1.76 -76.92
N ALA A 18 90.16 -0.59 -77.49
CA ALA A 18 89.64 0.69 -77.03
C ALA A 18 88.10 0.77 -77.14
N ALA A 19 87.53 0.29 -78.25
CA ALA A 19 86.09 0.24 -78.45
C ALA A 19 85.39 -0.74 -77.48
N ASN A 20 86.04 -1.86 -77.16
CA ASN A 20 85.53 -2.81 -76.17
C ASN A 20 85.63 -2.25 -74.75
N ASN A 21 86.72 -1.56 -74.40
CA ASN A 21 86.85 -0.90 -73.11
C ASN A 21 85.77 0.18 -72.93
N ALA A 22 85.58 1.04 -73.94
CA ALA A 22 84.53 2.07 -73.91
C ALA A 22 83.11 1.47 -73.77
N ARG A 23 82.85 0.31 -74.38
CA ARG A 23 81.58 -0.42 -74.20
C ARG A 23 81.45 -0.99 -72.78
N GLY A 24 82.53 -1.57 -72.25
CA GLY A 24 82.57 -2.09 -70.87
C GLY A 24 82.34 -0.99 -69.84
N GLU A 25 82.96 0.17 -70.00
CA GLU A 25 82.77 1.34 -69.12
C GLU A 25 81.33 1.85 -69.13
N ARG A 26 80.69 1.92 -70.32
CA ARG A 26 79.27 2.30 -70.43
C ARG A 26 78.35 1.30 -69.73
N LEU A 27 78.63 -0.01 -69.85
CA LEU A 27 77.87 -1.05 -69.17
C LEU A 27 78.07 -0.98 -67.64
N LEU A 28 79.30 -0.77 -67.16
CA LEU A 28 79.56 -0.58 -65.74
C LEU A 28 78.82 0.65 -65.19
N GLU A 29 78.80 1.75 -65.95
CA GLU A 29 78.09 2.95 -65.58
C GLU A 29 76.56 2.75 -65.57
N SER A 30 76.00 2.01 -66.53
CA SER A 30 74.57 1.67 -66.50
C SER A 30 74.21 0.79 -65.30
N MET A 31 75.03 -0.22 -64.99
CA MET A 31 74.82 -1.07 -63.81
C MET A 31 74.97 -0.30 -62.49
N ARG A 32 75.88 0.69 -62.41
CA ARG A 32 76.02 1.55 -61.23
C ARG A 32 74.75 2.39 -61.02
N LYS A 33 74.21 2.97 -62.10
CA LYS A 33 72.94 3.72 -62.06
C LYS A 33 71.78 2.83 -61.65
N GLU A 34 71.67 1.63 -62.21
CA GLU A 34 70.63 0.67 -61.87
C GLU A 34 70.73 0.22 -60.41
N LYS A 35 71.94 -0.10 -59.92
CA LYS A 35 72.18 -0.43 -58.51
C LYS A 35 71.80 0.71 -57.57
N ALA A 36 72.11 1.96 -57.92
CA ALA A 36 71.72 3.13 -57.15
C ALA A 36 70.20 3.30 -57.11
N LEU A 37 69.52 3.11 -58.25
CA LEU A 37 68.07 3.19 -58.36
C LEU A 37 67.35 2.08 -57.57
N LEU A 38 67.86 0.85 -57.64
CA LEU A 38 67.32 -0.27 -56.85
C LEU A 38 67.50 -0.06 -55.35
N ARG A 39 68.64 0.49 -54.92
CA ARG A 39 68.84 0.87 -53.51
C ARG A 39 67.87 1.94 -53.06
N ALA A 40 67.70 3.01 -53.85
CA ALA A 40 66.74 4.07 -53.53
C ALA A 40 65.30 3.52 -53.41
N LYS A 41 64.89 2.61 -54.31
CA LYS A 41 63.59 1.94 -54.24
C LYS A 41 63.45 1.05 -53.01
N LEU A 42 64.51 0.32 -52.63
CA LEU A 42 64.51 -0.52 -51.43
C LEU A 42 64.39 0.31 -50.16
N ASP A 43 65.12 1.41 -50.08
CA ASP A 43 65.08 2.33 -48.94
C ASP A 43 63.69 2.98 -48.81
N GLN A 44 63.11 3.42 -49.94
CA GLN A 44 61.74 3.94 -49.97
C GLN A 44 60.71 2.90 -49.51
N ALA A 45 60.76 1.68 -50.08
CA ALA A 45 59.83 0.61 -49.71
C ALA A 45 59.97 0.21 -48.23
N SER A 46 61.19 0.21 -47.70
CA SER A 46 61.45 -0.09 -46.29
C SER A 46 60.89 1.00 -45.36
N ALA A 47 61.04 2.27 -45.73
CA ALA A 47 60.45 3.38 -44.99
C ALA A 47 58.91 3.33 -45.01
N GLU A 48 58.31 3.08 -46.17
CA GLU A 48 56.85 2.91 -46.29
C GLU A 48 56.33 1.73 -45.47
N PHE A 49 57.06 0.62 -45.44
CA PHE A 49 56.71 -0.55 -44.64
C PHE A 49 56.72 -0.25 -43.14
N GLU A 50 57.79 0.38 -42.62
CA GLU A 50 57.87 0.73 -41.20
C GLU A 50 56.83 1.81 -40.82
N SER A 51 56.51 2.76 -41.71
CA SER A 51 55.39 3.69 -41.50
C SER A 51 54.06 2.94 -41.37
N LYS A 52 53.71 2.08 -42.33
CA LYS A 52 52.46 1.31 -42.29
C LYS A 52 52.36 0.39 -41.06
N LYS A 53 53.50 -0.16 -40.62
CA LYS A 53 53.59 -1.00 -39.42
C LYS A 53 53.33 -0.20 -38.15
N THR A 54 53.82 1.04 -38.06
CA THR A 54 53.52 1.92 -36.91
C THR A 54 52.06 2.38 -36.92
N ASP A 55 51.51 2.75 -38.08
CA ASP A 55 50.08 3.12 -38.22
C ASP A 55 49.15 1.97 -37.85
N ARG A 56 49.49 0.73 -38.25
CA ARG A 56 48.75 -0.47 -37.87
C ARG A 56 48.77 -0.69 -36.35
N ARG A 57 49.91 -0.46 -35.68
CA ARG A 57 50.01 -0.57 -34.22
C ARG A 57 49.12 0.45 -33.51
N LYS A 58 49.18 1.72 -33.93
CA LYS A 58 48.32 2.78 -33.38
C LYS A 58 46.84 2.46 -33.55
N SER A 59 46.44 2.06 -34.76
CA SER A 59 45.06 1.66 -35.05
C SER A 59 44.60 0.47 -34.20
N GLN A 60 45.50 -0.49 -33.93
CA GLN A 60 45.20 -1.64 -33.09
C GLN A 60 45.06 -1.26 -31.61
N GLU A 61 45.85 -0.31 -31.13
CA GLU A 61 45.72 0.24 -29.77
C GLU A 61 44.42 1.03 -29.62
N GLU A 62 44.08 1.88 -30.58
CA GLU A 62 42.79 2.59 -30.64
C GLU A 62 41.60 1.63 -30.68
N TYR A 63 41.69 0.55 -31.45
CA TYR A 63 40.65 -0.48 -31.46
C TYR A 63 40.47 -1.13 -30.08
N LYS A 64 41.58 -1.43 -29.38
CA LYS A 64 41.53 -2.02 -28.03
C LYS A 64 40.90 -1.06 -27.02
N THR A 65 41.23 0.23 -27.07
CA THR A 65 40.65 1.23 -26.16
C THR A 65 39.16 1.41 -26.42
N LEU A 66 38.75 1.54 -27.68
CA LEU A 66 37.34 1.62 -28.07
C LEU A 66 36.56 0.35 -27.69
N SER A 67 37.15 -0.83 -27.88
CA SER A 67 36.53 -2.09 -27.48
C SER A 67 36.33 -2.18 -25.96
N ALA A 68 37.29 -1.69 -25.16
CA ALA A 68 37.15 -1.66 -23.71
C ALA A 68 36.07 -0.65 -23.26
N GLN A 69 35.99 0.52 -23.91
CA GLN A 69 34.93 1.51 -23.66
C GLN A 69 33.55 0.93 -24.00
N LEU A 70 33.40 0.22 -25.11
CA LEU A 70 32.14 -0.44 -25.48
C LEU A 70 31.71 -1.48 -24.44
N LEU A 71 32.64 -2.31 -23.96
CA LEU A 71 32.34 -3.28 -22.90
C LEU A 71 31.89 -2.60 -21.59
N SER A 72 32.54 -1.48 -21.23
CA SER A 72 32.14 -0.67 -20.08
C SER A 72 30.72 -0.11 -20.24
N ILE A 73 30.43 0.52 -21.39
CA ILE A 73 29.09 1.05 -21.70
C ILE A 73 28.05 -0.07 -21.67
N GLN A 74 28.37 -1.23 -22.24
CA GLN A 74 27.45 -2.38 -22.25
C GLN A 74 27.14 -2.87 -20.84
N ALA A 75 28.12 -2.90 -19.94
CA ALA A 75 27.91 -3.21 -18.53
C ALA A 75 26.98 -2.18 -17.87
N THR A 76 27.23 -0.88 -18.08
CA THR A 76 26.39 0.21 -17.55
C THR A 76 24.95 0.09 -18.06
N VAL A 77 24.74 -0.16 -19.35
CA VAL A 77 23.40 -0.35 -19.94
C VAL A 77 22.69 -1.55 -19.30
N SER A 78 23.40 -2.66 -19.07
CA SER A 78 22.83 -3.83 -18.41
C SER A 78 22.36 -3.51 -16.99
N THR A 79 23.19 -2.81 -16.19
CA THR A 79 22.84 -2.38 -14.84
C THR A 79 21.64 -1.43 -14.85
N LYS A 80 21.64 -0.43 -15.74
CA LYS A 80 20.53 0.54 -15.87
C LYS A 80 19.22 -0.14 -16.28
N LYS A 81 19.28 -1.20 -17.09
CA LYS A 81 18.10 -1.99 -17.45
C LYS A 81 17.56 -2.77 -16.24
N GLU A 82 18.43 -3.40 -15.48
CA GLU A 82 18.03 -4.10 -14.24
C GLU A 82 17.43 -3.14 -13.22
N GLU A 83 18.01 -1.95 -13.05
CA GLU A 83 17.46 -0.87 -12.23
C GLU A 83 16.06 -0.46 -12.69
N LYS A 84 15.85 -0.28 -14.00
CA LYS A 84 14.53 0.04 -14.56
C LYS A 84 13.50 -1.05 -14.27
N ASP A 85 13.87 -2.32 -14.42
CA ASP A 85 12.97 -3.45 -14.14
C ASP A 85 12.63 -3.55 -12.63
N ASN A 86 13.61 -3.29 -11.76
CA ASN A 86 13.40 -3.19 -10.32
C ASN A 86 12.48 -2.03 -9.93
N HIS A 87 12.62 -0.87 -10.58
CA HIS A 87 11.69 0.25 -10.37
C HIS A 87 10.28 -0.06 -10.84
N ARG A 88 10.14 -0.73 -11.98
CA ARG A 88 8.82 -1.13 -12.51
C ARG A 88 8.11 -2.09 -11.56
N THR A 89 8.82 -3.08 -11.02
CA THR A 89 8.26 -4.03 -10.04
C THR A 89 7.88 -3.34 -8.74
N LEU A 90 8.74 -2.45 -8.21
CA LEU A 90 8.43 -1.65 -7.02
C LEU A 90 7.18 -0.79 -7.21
N LEU A 91 7.08 -0.11 -8.36
CA LEU A 91 5.98 0.80 -8.64
C LEU A 91 4.65 0.04 -8.81
N THR A 92 4.70 -1.13 -9.47
CA THR A 92 3.56 -2.06 -9.56
C THR A 92 3.10 -2.51 -8.18
N SER A 93 4.03 -2.86 -7.29
CA SER A 93 3.71 -3.25 -5.92
C SER A 93 3.07 -2.09 -5.13
N LYS A 94 3.62 -0.87 -5.23
CA LYS A 94 3.03 0.33 -4.60
C LYS A 94 1.60 0.58 -5.07
N MET A 95 1.36 0.49 -6.38
CA MET A 95 0.02 0.65 -6.95
C MET A 95 -0.94 -0.43 -6.45
N GLN A 96 -0.51 -1.68 -6.32
CA GLN A 96 -1.35 -2.77 -5.80
C GLN A 96 -1.73 -2.53 -4.33
N ILE A 97 -0.76 -2.20 -3.48
CA ILE A 97 -1.00 -1.91 -2.06
C ILE A 97 -1.97 -0.73 -1.92
N LEU A 98 -1.75 0.34 -2.68
CA LEU A 98 -2.58 1.54 -2.63
C LEU A 98 -4.00 1.27 -3.14
N ASN A 99 -4.16 0.52 -4.23
CA ASN A 99 -5.47 0.09 -4.73
C ASN A 99 -6.22 -0.78 -3.71
N GLU A 100 -5.52 -1.69 -3.04
CA GLU A 100 -6.15 -2.54 -2.02
C GLU A 100 -6.56 -1.74 -0.78
N THR A 101 -5.74 -0.76 -0.38
CA THR A 101 -6.06 0.18 0.69
C THR A 101 -7.26 1.06 0.33
N LEU A 102 -7.30 1.58 -0.90
CA LEU A 102 -8.44 2.35 -1.41
C LEU A 102 -9.73 1.52 -1.44
N ARG A 103 -9.69 0.26 -1.86
CA ARG A 103 -10.86 -0.63 -1.81
C ARG A 103 -11.38 -0.82 -0.39
N ARG A 104 -10.48 -1.02 0.59
CA ARG A 104 -10.84 -1.17 2.00
C ARG A 104 -11.48 0.11 2.55
N LEU A 105 -10.85 1.27 2.32
CA LEU A 105 -11.39 2.57 2.73
C LEU A 105 -12.75 2.86 2.07
N HIS A 106 -12.94 2.50 0.80
CA HIS A 106 -14.24 2.62 0.13
C HIS A 106 -15.33 1.73 0.76
N SER A 107 -14.97 0.55 1.28
CA SER A 107 -15.93 -0.36 1.92
C SER A 107 -16.33 0.08 3.35
N GLU A 108 -15.53 0.92 4.00
CA GLU A 108 -15.75 1.40 5.38
C GLU A 108 -16.39 2.80 5.45
N ASN A 109 -16.90 3.30 4.32
CA ASN A 109 -17.17 4.71 4.03
C ASN A 109 -18.46 5.29 4.69
N THR A 110 -18.49 5.34 6.03
CA THR A 110 -19.54 6.04 6.80
C THR A 110 -19.07 7.31 7.53
N ASP A 111 -17.76 7.54 7.62
CA ASP A 111 -17.18 8.62 8.44
C ASP A 111 -16.47 9.70 7.59
N THR A 112 -16.62 10.98 7.95
CA THR A 112 -16.05 12.11 7.19
C THR A 112 -14.53 12.12 7.19
N ALA A 113 -13.89 11.61 8.24
CA ALA A 113 -12.44 11.46 8.31
C ALA A 113 -11.91 10.44 7.29
N LEU A 114 -12.62 9.32 7.09
CA LEU A 114 -12.26 8.28 6.12
C LEU A 114 -12.40 8.78 4.68
N ARG A 115 -13.32 9.72 4.39
CA ARG A 115 -13.44 10.36 3.08
C ARG A 115 -12.23 11.21 2.73
N GLU A 116 -11.70 11.94 3.71
CA GLU A 116 -10.54 12.81 3.50
C GLU A 116 -9.24 11.99 3.37
N GLU A 117 -9.12 10.90 4.12
CA GLU A 117 -8.03 9.94 3.96
C GLU A 117 -8.09 9.22 2.60
N LEU A 118 -9.29 8.80 2.16
CA LEU A 118 -9.51 8.24 0.83
C LEU A 118 -9.09 9.21 -0.28
N ARG A 119 -9.44 10.51 -0.16
CA ARG A 119 -9.05 11.53 -1.14
C ARG A 119 -7.52 11.66 -1.24
N LYS A 120 -6.82 11.72 -0.09
CA LYS A 120 -5.35 11.77 -0.06
C LYS A 120 -4.72 10.54 -0.70
N LYS A 121 -5.28 9.35 -0.48
CA LYS A 121 -4.79 8.10 -1.11
C LYS A 121 -5.07 8.05 -2.61
N GLN A 122 -6.17 8.64 -3.09
CA GLN A 122 -6.44 8.78 -4.53
C GLN A 122 -5.47 9.75 -5.21
N GLU A 123 -5.16 10.88 -4.56
CA GLU A 123 -4.14 11.83 -5.05
C GLU A 123 -2.75 11.15 -5.12
N GLN A 124 -2.38 10.34 -4.12
CA GLN A 124 -1.13 9.56 -4.15
C GLN A 124 -1.10 8.52 -5.29
N LEU A 125 -2.24 7.89 -5.62
CA LEU A 125 -2.34 6.92 -6.71
C LEU A 125 -2.10 7.60 -8.06
N ALA A 126 -2.74 8.75 -8.29
CA ALA A 126 -2.56 9.53 -9.52
C ALA A 126 -1.10 9.95 -9.75
N VAL A 127 -0.38 10.36 -8.69
CA VAL A 127 1.04 10.70 -8.78
C VAL A 127 1.90 9.47 -9.13
N LEU A 128 1.59 8.30 -8.57
CA LEU A 128 2.30 7.06 -8.88
C LEU A 128 2.03 6.57 -10.30
N GLU A 129 0.80 6.70 -10.79
CA GLU A 129 0.42 6.39 -12.17
C GLU A 129 1.15 7.27 -13.18
N GLU A 130 1.30 8.56 -12.87
CA GLU A 130 2.06 9.48 -13.71
C GLU A 130 3.56 9.15 -13.69
N LYS A 131 4.13 8.84 -12.53
CA LYS A 131 5.52 8.34 -12.43
C LYS A 131 5.69 7.03 -13.22
N ALA A 132 4.71 6.12 -13.19
CA ALA A 132 4.72 4.89 -13.98
C ALA A 132 4.87 5.18 -15.47
N LYS A 133 4.06 6.11 -15.98
CA LYS A 133 4.10 6.54 -17.38
C LYS A 133 5.45 7.15 -17.75
N VAL A 134 6.01 8.00 -16.89
CA VAL A 134 7.33 8.60 -17.11
C VAL A 134 8.42 7.52 -17.19
N TYR A 135 8.39 6.49 -16.33
CA TYR A 135 9.32 5.37 -16.40
C TYR A 135 9.10 4.45 -17.62
N GLU A 136 7.87 4.30 -18.10
CA GLU A 136 7.60 3.60 -19.36
C GLU A 136 8.09 4.40 -20.57
N GLN A 137 8.00 5.73 -20.52
CA GLN A 137 8.42 6.64 -21.60
C GLN A 137 9.91 6.99 -21.57
N SER A 138 10.59 6.87 -20.43
CA SER A 138 12.03 7.12 -20.35
C SER A 138 12.83 6.00 -21.03
N SER A 139 13.24 6.30 -22.26
CA SER A 139 14.40 5.71 -22.92
C SER A 139 15.63 5.89 -22.03
N THR A 140 16.53 4.93 -22.05
CA THR A 140 17.68 4.71 -21.14
C THR A 140 18.77 5.81 -21.13
N GLU A 141 18.48 7.04 -21.56
CA GLU A 141 19.50 8.03 -21.89
C GLU A 141 19.91 8.99 -20.76
N ASN A 142 19.20 9.07 -19.63
CA ASN A 142 19.53 10.05 -18.58
C ASN A 142 19.29 9.51 -17.15
N LEU A 143 20.29 8.88 -16.54
CA LEU A 143 20.34 8.66 -15.09
C LEU A 143 21.72 9.10 -14.58
N ASN A 144 21.80 10.30 -14.00
CA ASN A 144 23.02 10.88 -13.45
C ASN A 144 23.30 10.34 -12.03
N GLU A 145 24.56 10.37 -11.62
CA GLU A 145 25.04 9.82 -10.33
C GLU A 145 24.41 10.47 -9.08
N ASP A 146 23.95 11.72 -9.18
CA ASP A 146 23.26 12.40 -8.06
C ASP A 146 21.93 11.72 -7.68
N ASP A 147 21.30 10.97 -8.59
CA ASP A 147 20.06 10.22 -8.32
C ASP A 147 20.29 8.96 -7.45
N VAL A 148 21.55 8.50 -7.34
CA VAL A 148 21.92 7.24 -6.65
C VAL A 148 22.11 7.44 -5.14
N SER A 149 22.46 8.65 -4.71
CA SER A 149 22.66 9.03 -3.30
C SER A 149 21.32 9.22 -2.58
N THR A 150 20.39 9.93 -3.22
CA THR A 150 19.02 10.18 -2.75
C THR A 150 18.20 8.89 -2.64
N THR A 151 18.42 7.93 -3.53
CA THR A 151 17.69 6.65 -3.52
C THR A 151 18.01 5.77 -2.32
N LYS A 152 19.25 5.76 -1.79
CA LYS A 152 19.56 4.98 -0.58
C LYS A 152 18.95 5.58 0.68
N SER A 153 18.95 6.91 0.80
CA SER A 153 18.32 7.60 1.94
C SER A 153 16.79 7.53 1.88
N GLU A 154 16.20 7.58 0.69
CA GLU A 154 14.77 7.36 0.48
C GLU A 154 14.34 5.92 0.81
N ILE A 155 15.15 4.90 0.47
CA ILE A 155 14.86 3.51 0.85
C ILE A 155 14.88 3.32 2.36
N THR A 156 15.84 3.91 3.08
CA THR A 156 15.90 3.82 4.54
C THR A 156 14.76 4.57 5.22
N ALA A 157 14.38 5.74 4.70
CA ALA A 157 13.21 6.47 5.17
C ALA A 157 11.91 5.66 4.95
N LEU A 158 11.78 4.96 3.83
CA LEU A 158 10.62 4.11 3.52
C LEU A 158 10.54 2.86 4.41
N GLU A 159 11.67 2.27 4.79
CA GLU A 159 11.67 1.17 5.76
C GLU A 159 11.24 1.63 7.15
N LEU A 160 11.59 2.86 7.53
CA LEU A 160 11.16 3.47 8.78
C LEU A 160 9.65 3.79 8.74
N GLU A 161 9.19 4.45 7.68
CA GLU A 161 7.79 4.83 7.48
C GLU A 161 6.90 3.57 7.41
N LYS A 162 7.36 2.50 6.75
CA LYS A 162 6.67 1.20 6.74
C LYS A 162 6.51 0.63 8.15
N LYS A 163 7.58 0.63 8.97
CA LYS A 163 7.52 0.16 10.37
C LYS A 163 6.58 1.00 11.20
N GLU A 164 6.54 2.32 11.00
CA GLU A 164 5.62 3.22 11.68
C GLU A 164 4.16 2.96 11.27
N THR A 165 3.89 2.75 9.98
CA THR A 165 2.55 2.34 9.53
C THR A 165 2.15 0.96 10.04
N ASP A 166 3.04 -0.02 10.05
CA ASP A 166 2.75 -1.36 10.57
C ASP A 166 2.45 -1.30 12.08
N ALA A 167 3.18 -0.48 12.84
CA ALA A 167 2.92 -0.23 14.26
C ALA A 167 1.58 0.49 14.48
N TYR A 168 1.27 1.50 13.66
CA TYR A 168 -0.02 2.19 13.70
C TYR A 168 -1.18 1.22 13.41
N ILE A 169 -1.06 0.38 12.38
CA ILE A 169 -2.06 -0.64 12.02
C ILE A 169 -2.26 -1.63 13.16
N ALA A 170 -1.19 -2.10 13.79
CA ALA A 170 -1.26 -3.02 14.92
C ALA A 170 -2.02 -2.39 16.11
N ASN A 171 -1.66 -1.16 16.49
CA ASN A 171 -2.27 -0.44 17.60
C ASN A 171 -3.74 -0.08 17.30
N HIS A 172 -4.05 0.28 16.06
CA HIS A 172 -5.42 0.56 15.64
C HIS A 172 -6.29 -0.71 15.64
N LYS A 173 -5.73 -1.85 15.23
CA LYS A 173 -6.41 -3.16 15.28
C LYS A 173 -6.72 -3.57 16.72
N GLU A 174 -5.81 -3.32 17.64
CA GLU A 174 -6.02 -3.56 19.08
C GLU A 174 -7.12 -2.65 19.65
N THR A 175 -7.08 -1.36 19.29
CA THR A 175 -8.12 -0.38 19.68
C THR A 175 -9.51 -0.76 19.15
N LEU A 176 -9.60 -1.20 17.89
CA LEU A 176 -10.85 -1.67 17.29
C LEU A 176 -11.36 -2.95 17.94
N SER A 177 -10.46 -3.88 18.29
CA SER A 177 -10.81 -5.09 19.03
C SER A 177 -11.40 -4.74 20.40
N ALA A 178 -10.75 -3.82 21.13
CA ALA A 178 -11.23 -3.33 22.42
C ALA A 178 -12.59 -2.63 22.31
N LYS A 179 -12.80 -1.78 21.28
CA LYS A 179 -14.10 -1.14 21.01
C LYS A 179 -15.19 -2.16 20.67
N ARG A 180 -14.87 -3.22 19.91
CA ARG A 180 -15.83 -4.31 19.61
C ARG A 180 -16.24 -5.07 20.86
N GLU A 181 -15.30 -5.37 21.75
CA GLU A 181 -15.63 -6.01 23.03
C GLU A 181 -16.43 -5.08 23.95
N HIS A 182 -16.07 -3.80 24.01
CA HIS A 182 -16.86 -2.81 24.75
C HIS A 182 -18.30 -2.72 24.23
N ASN A 183 -18.50 -2.69 22.91
CA ASN A 183 -19.84 -2.69 22.31
C ASN A 183 -20.63 -3.96 22.65
N LYS A 184 -20.00 -5.13 22.71
CA LYS A 184 -20.68 -6.37 23.16
C LYS A 184 -21.14 -6.25 24.61
N ILE A 185 -20.33 -5.65 25.49
CA ILE A 185 -20.70 -5.42 26.90
C ILE A 185 -21.87 -4.44 26.98
N VAL A 186 -21.81 -3.33 26.24
CA VAL A 186 -22.89 -2.32 26.22
C VAL A 186 -24.20 -2.92 25.71
N ILE A 187 -24.16 -3.73 24.64
CA ILE A 187 -25.37 -4.42 24.13
C ILE A 187 -25.94 -5.37 25.19
N LYS A 188 -25.11 -6.13 25.90
CA LYS A 188 -25.56 -7.00 26.99
C LYS A 188 -26.22 -6.20 28.11
N GLN A 189 -25.61 -5.08 28.52
CA GLN A 189 -26.19 -4.20 29.54
C GLN A 189 -27.50 -3.58 29.10
N LEU A 190 -27.59 -3.13 27.83
CA LEU A 190 -28.83 -2.57 27.27
C LEU A 190 -29.96 -3.61 27.26
N ASN A 191 -29.65 -4.85 26.88
CA ASN A 191 -30.63 -5.94 26.90
C ASN A 191 -31.12 -6.25 28.32
N GLU A 192 -30.23 -6.24 29.31
CA GLU A 192 -30.60 -6.44 30.71
C GLU A 192 -31.48 -5.30 31.24
N VAL A 193 -31.14 -4.04 30.93
CA VAL A 193 -31.98 -2.88 31.28
C VAL A 193 -33.36 -2.97 30.63
N ASN A 194 -33.43 -3.38 29.36
CA ASN A 194 -34.71 -3.57 28.67
C ASN A 194 -35.55 -4.69 29.29
N LYS A 195 -34.91 -5.79 29.71
CA LYS A 195 -35.58 -6.87 30.45
C LYS A 195 -36.15 -6.36 31.78
N GLN A 196 -35.37 -5.62 32.56
CA GLN A 196 -35.84 -5.02 33.82
C GLN A 196 -36.97 -4.01 33.59
N LYS A 197 -36.90 -3.23 32.52
CA LYS A 197 -37.97 -2.30 32.14
C LYS A 197 -39.26 -3.05 31.84
N PHE A 198 -39.19 -4.15 31.08
CA PHE A 198 -40.35 -5.00 30.79
C PHE A 198 -40.96 -5.60 32.06
N GLU A 199 -40.13 -6.12 32.98
CA GLU A 199 -40.60 -6.67 34.26
C GLU A 199 -41.26 -5.60 35.15
N LYS A 200 -40.68 -4.39 35.22
CA LYS A 200 -41.28 -3.28 35.95
C LYS A 200 -42.60 -2.83 35.33
N GLN A 201 -42.69 -2.82 34.00
CA GLN A 201 -43.92 -2.45 33.30
C GLN A 201 -45.04 -3.45 33.57
N LYS A 202 -44.73 -4.76 33.58
CA LYS A 202 -45.69 -5.79 33.98
C LYS A 202 -46.16 -5.63 35.43
N LYS A 203 -45.27 -5.28 36.36
CA LYS A 203 -45.65 -4.97 37.76
C LYS A 203 -46.53 -3.73 37.87
N LEU A 204 -46.25 -2.70 37.08
CA LEU A 204 -47.07 -1.49 37.04
C LEU A 204 -48.49 -1.79 36.57
N GLU A 205 -48.64 -2.62 35.53
CA GLU A 205 -49.96 -3.07 35.05
C GLU A 205 -50.73 -3.86 36.12
N GLN A 206 -50.04 -4.70 36.90
CA GLN A 206 -50.63 -5.41 38.04
C GLN A 206 -51.08 -4.45 39.15
N LEU A 207 -50.27 -3.43 39.48
CA LEU A 207 -50.66 -2.41 40.47
C LEU A 207 -51.86 -1.59 40.01
N GLN A 208 -51.90 -1.21 38.72
CA GLN A 208 -53.05 -0.52 38.14
C GLN A 208 -54.32 -1.38 38.14
N HIS A 209 -54.19 -2.71 38.06
CA HIS A 209 -55.32 -3.63 38.23
C HIS A 209 -55.82 -3.61 39.68
N LEU A 210 -54.91 -3.74 40.65
CA LEU A 210 -55.24 -3.67 42.07
C LEU A 210 -55.90 -2.33 42.43
N GLU A 211 -55.41 -1.20 41.92
CA GLU A 211 -56.04 0.11 42.12
C GLU A 211 -57.50 0.15 41.65
N ARG A 212 -57.82 -0.52 40.53
CA ARG A 212 -59.22 -0.64 40.06
C ARG A 212 -60.05 -1.52 40.98
N GLU A 213 -59.52 -2.65 41.42
CA GLU A 213 -60.21 -3.53 42.38
C GLU A 213 -60.46 -2.80 43.71
N TYR A 214 -59.51 -2.02 44.21
CA TYR A 214 -59.70 -1.19 45.40
C TYR A 214 -60.80 -0.13 45.19
N ALA A 215 -60.81 0.54 44.05
CA ALA A 215 -61.88 1.50 43.73
C ALA A 215 -63.27 0.83 43.66
N GLU A 216 -63.34 -0.41 43.16
CA GLU A 216 -64.57 -1.21 43.16
C GLU A 216 -64.98 -1.63 44.58
N LEU A 217 -64.03 -2.05 45.42
CA LEU A 217 -64.29 -2.38 46.83
C LEU A 217 -64.78 -1.17 47.61
N GLU A 218 -64.19 0.01 47.43
CA GLU A 218 -64.66 1.25 48.06
C GLU A 218 -66.09 1.61 47.62
N LYS A 219 -66.45 1.32 46.36
CA LYS A 219 -67.82 1.48 45.89
C LYS A 219 -68.76 0.49 46.57
N LEU A 220 -68.40 -0.79 46.60
CA LEU A 220 -69.18 -1.83 47.29
C LEU A 220 -69.34 -1.54 48.79
N GLN A 221 -68.32 -1.01 49.45
CA GLN A 221 -68.37 -0.63 50.86
C GLN A 221 -69.33 0.53 51.09
N ARG A 222 -69.33 1.53 50.20
CA ARG A 222 -70.33 2.62 50.23
C ARG A 222 -71.74 2.08 50.02
N ASP A 223 -71.94 1.23 49.03
CA ASP A 223 -73.24 0.61 48.73
C ASP A 223 -73.72 -0.25 49.92
N SER A 224 -72.83 -1.02 50.54
CA SER A 224 -73.11 -1.79 51.75
C SER A 224 -73.49 -0.90 52.94
N GLY A 225 -72.82 0.25 53.11
CA GLY A 225 -73.15 1.22 54.15
C GLY A 225 -74.56 1.77 54.00
N ILE A 226 -74.97 2.09 52.76
CA ILE A 226 -76.33 2.54 52.43
C ILE A 226 -77.35 1.45 52.79
N VAL A 227 -77.08 0.19 52.43
CA VAL A 227 -77.96 -0.94 52.75
C VAL A 227 -78.07 -1.15 54.26
N GLN A 228 -76.95 -1.08 54.98
CA GLN A 228 -76.92 -1.24 56.44
C GLN A 228 -77.67 -0.12 57.16
N GLU A 229 -77.55 1.12 56.70
CA GLU A 229 -78.33 2.25 57.22
C GLU A 229 -79.82 2.05 56.97
N ALA A 230 -80.20 1.66 55.74
CA ALA A 230 -81.60 1.34 55.41
C ALA A 230 -82.16 0.21 56.29
N PHE A 231 -81.38 -0.83 56.54
CA PHE A 231 -81.77 -1.93 57.43
C PHE A 231 -81.92 -1.46 58.89
N THR A 232 -81.00 -0.60 59.36
CA THR A 232 -81.05 -0.05 60.73
C THR A 232 -82.27 0.84 60.93
N VAL A 233 -82.61 1.67 59.93
CA VAL A 233 -83.84 2.49 59.92
C VAL A 233 -85.07 1.58 59.94
N ALA A 234 -85.14 0.60 59.04
CA ALA A 234 -86.25 -0.36 59.00
C ALA A 234 -86.39 -1.14 60.31
N HIS A 235 -85.29 -1.56 60.93
CA HIS A 235 -85.30 -2.26 62.21
C HIS A 235 -85.79 -1.37 63.35
N LYS A 236 -85.34 -0.11 63.43
CA LYS A 236 -85.85 0.87 64.41
C LYS A 236 -87.34 1.16 64.22
N ASP A 237 -87.79 1.30 62.98
CA ASP A 237 -89.21 1.50 62.67
C ASP A 237 -90.05 0.27 63.02
N PHE A 238 -89.52 -0.93 62.80
CA PHE A 238 -90.16 -2.17 63.23
C PHE A 238 -90.24 -2.25 64.76
N GLN A 239 -89.16 -1.96 65.48
CA GLN A 239 -89.14 -1.92 66.95
C GLN A 239 -90.20 -0.94 67.49
N LYS A 240 -90.27 0.28 66.94
CA LYS A 240 -91.30 1.28 67.31
C LYS A 240 -92.72 0.77 67.10
N ARG A 241 -92.99 0.08 65.98
CA ARG A 241 -94.32 -0.48 65.66
C ARG A 241 -94.66 -1.71 66.52
N SER A 242 -93.65 -2.44 66.99
CA SER A 242 -93.79 -3.62 67.85
C SER A 242 -93.91 -3.30 69.34
N ALA A 243 -93.69 -2.05 69.76
CA ALA A 243 -93.84 -1.62 71.14
C ALA A 243 -95.34 -1.56 71.51
N CYS A 244 -95.72 -2.23 72.59
CA CYS A 244 -97.10 -2.24 73.07
C CYS A 244 -97.53 -0.83 73.52
N PRO A 245 -98.57 -0.23 72.91
CA PRO A 245 -98.98 1.16 73.18
C PRO A 245 -99.39 1.45 74.63
N LYS A 246 -99.66 0.40 75.45
CA LYS A 246 -100.19 0.55 76.81
C LYS A 246 -99.18 0.31 77.93
N CYS A 247 -98.02 -0.29 77.67
CA CYS A 247 -97.07 -0.64 78.73
C CYS A 247 -95.60 -0.33 78.41
N GLY A 248 -95.30 0.28 77.25
CA GLY A 248 -93.96 0.80 76.91
C GLY A 248 -92.85 -0.25 76.87
N THR A 249 -93.19 -1.54 76.91
CA THR A 249 -92.24 -2.66 76.89
C THR A 249 -92.12 -3.18 75.47
N ASN A 250 -90.90 -3.17 74.93
CA ASN A 250 -90.58 -3.78 73.65
C ASN A 250 -90.70 -5.32 73.81
N ALA A 251 -91.31 -6.00 72.84
CA ALA A 251 -91.49 -7.47 72.87
C ALA A 251 -90.17 -8.28 72.93
N TYR A 252 -89.01 -7.62 72.83
CA TYR A 252 -87.68 -8.22 72.88
C TYR A 252 -86.79 -7.71 74.03
N GLY A 253 -87.33 -6.92 74.96
CA GLY A 253 -86.58 -6.47 76.14
C GLY A 253 -86.49 -7.55 77.21
N ASN A 254 -85.72 -8.62 76.98
CA ASN A 254 -85.10 -9.53 77.98
C ASN A 254 -84.43 -10.75 77.32
N ALA A 255 -83.54 -10.56 76.32
CA ALA A 255 -82.77 -11.67 75.74
C ALA A 255 -81.24 -11.41 75.68
N GLU A 256 -80.74 -10.36 76.32
CA GLU A 256 -79.30 -10.00 76.32
C GLU A 256 -78.59 -10.28 77.67
N LYS A 257 -79.10 -11.22 78.48
CA LYS A 257 -78.35 -11.67 79.69
C LYS A 257 -77.69 -13.04 79.60
N ASP A 258 -77.95 -13.85 78.56
CA ASP A 258 -77.48 -15.25 78.54
C ASP A 258 -76.63 -15.65 77.30
N ALA A 259 -76.15 -14.72 76.48
CA ALA A 259 -75.29 -15.06 75.33
C ALA A 259 -74.14 -14.07 75.16
N GLY A 260 -72.96 -14.38 75.72
CA GLY A 260 -71.77 -13.55 75.49
C GLY A 260 -70.56 -13.78 76.39
N GLN A 261 -70.53 -14.83 77.22
CA GLN A 261 -69.27 -15.47 77.65
C GLN A 261 -68.96 -16.59 76.65
N ALA A 262 -68.42 -16.25 75.48
CA ALA A 262 -67.73 -17.20 74.59
C ALA A 262 -66.95 -16.40 73.54
N ASN A 263 -65.70 -16.79 73.33
CA ASN A 263 -64.74 -16.27 72.34
C ASN A 263 -63.82 -15.14 72.85
N GLN A 264 -63.17 -15.40 73.98
CA GLN A 264 -61.70 -15.37 74.01
C GLN A 264 -61.21 -16.73 73.49
N GLU A 265 -60.05 -16.74 72.82
CA GLU A 265 -59.36 -17.89 72.16
C GLU A 265 -59.71 -18.10 70.66
N GLU A 266 -59.00 -17.39 69.79
CA GLU A 266 -57.90 -17.92 68.93
C GLU A 266 -57.16 -16.78 68.22
#